data_AF-Q8EL99-F1
#
_entry.id   AF-Q8EL99-F1
#
_cell.length_a   1.000
_cell.length_b   1.000
_cell.length_c   1.000
_cell.angle_alpha   90.00
_cell.angle_beta   90.00
_cell.angle_gamma   90.00
#
_symmetry.space_group_name_H-M   'P 1'
#
loop_
_entity.id
_entity.type
_entity.pdbx_description
1 polymer ?
#
loop_
_entity_poly.entity_id
_entity_poly.type
_entity_poly.pdbx_seq_one_letter_code
_entity_poly.pdbx_strand_id
1 'polypeptide(L)'
;MENEYNISIPDELITGRNVEITFISEIKNNLGILGLSEQTDAYVLHLYRLFYNESNQKFEPIQQLEAFQFQTPSEMHQFIDNLPNISALDMILLMNPTTPPRKPFSFLM
;
A
#
# COMPACT_ATOMS: atom_id res chain seq x y z
N MET A 1 -6.69 -2.85 18.43
CA MET A 1 -6.93 -1.47 17.98
C MET A 1 -8.25 -1.48 17.25
N GLU A 2 -9.30 -0.93 17.85
CA GLU A 2 -10.60 -0.80 17.19
C GLU A 2 -10.45 0.23 16.07
N ASN A 3 -10.78 -0.15 14.83
CA ASN A 3 -10.85 0.81 13.74
C ASN A 3 -12.04 1.75 14.01
N GLU A 4 -11.77 2.95 14.54
CA GLU A 4 -12.76 4.03 14.70
C GLU A 4 -13.40 4.45 13.35
N TYR A 5 -12.83 4.02 12.22
CA TYR A 5 -13.30 4.31 10.88
C TYR A 5 -14.08 3.13 10.30
N ASN A 6 -15.29 3.41 9.82
CA ASN A 6 -16.16 2.45 9.15
C ASN A 6 -15.63 2.14 7.74
N ILE A 7 -14.79 1.11 7.62
CA ILE A 7 -14.16 0.71 6.36
C ILE A 7 -14.87 -0.53 5.82
N SER A 8 -15.32 -0.45 4.56
CA SER A 8 -15.90 -1.57 3.83
C SER A 8 -14.85 -2.17 2.91
N ILE A 9 -14.28 -3.31 3.31
CA ILE A 9 -13.33 -4.06 2.49
C ILE A 9 -14.12 -5.15 1.76
N PRO A 10 -14.13 -5.19 0.42
CA PRO A 10 -14.74 -6.28 -0.34
C PRO A 10 -14.16 -7.64 0.05
N ASP A 11 -15.01 -8.67 0.14
CA ASP A 11 -14.60 -10.02 0.50
C ASP A 11 -13.49 -10.57 -0.43
N GLU A 12 -13.55 -10.20 -1.70
CA GLU A 12 -12.55 -10.55 -2.70
C GLU A 12 -11.15 -10.02 -2.39
N LEU A 13 -11.05 -8.87 -1.72
CA LEU A 13 -9.76 -8.26 -1.36
C LEU A 13 -9.19 -8.79 -0.04
N ILE A 14 -10.06 -9.18 0.90
CA ILE A 14 -9.65 -9.67 2.22
C ILE A 14 -9.40 -11.18 2.26
N THR A 15 -10.01 -11.94 1.34
CA THR A 15 -9.88 -13.40 1.34
C THR A 15 -8.42 -13.81 1.14
N GLY A 16 -7.83 -14.47 2.14
CA GLY A 16 -6.42 -14.88 2.12
C GLY A 16 -5.42 -13.77 2.47
N ARG A 17 -5.90 -12.60 2.93
CA ARG A 17 -5.08 -11.44 3.29
C ARG A 17 -5.34 -10.97 4.72
N ASN A 18 -4.36 -10.32 5.33
CA ASN A 18 -4.49 -9.69 6.64
C ASN A 18 -4.46 -8.17 6.51
N VAL A 19 -5.26 -7.48 7.31
CA VAL A 19 -5.16 -6.01 7.42
C VAL A 19 -3.95 -5.70 8.31
N GLU A 20 -2.95 -5.02 7.76
CA GLU A 20 -1.77 -4.60 8.52
C GLU A 20 -1.88 -3.15 8.98
N ILE A 21 -2.37 -2.26 8.11
CA ILE A 21 -2.47 -0.83 8.41
C ILE A 21 -3.70 -0.18 7.80
N THR A 22 -4.16 0.85 8.50
CA THR A 22 -5.13 1.81 8.01
C THR A 22 -4.65 3.20 8.41
N PHE A 23 -4.49 4.09 7.44
CA PHE A 23 -4.23 5.51 7.69
C PHE A 23 -5.34 6.34 7.07
N ILE A 24 -5.95 7.25 7.82
CA ILE A 24 -6.85 8.26 7.28
C ILE A 24 -6.11 9.59 7.27
N SER A 25 -6.21 10.34 6.18
CA SER A 25 -5.52 11.63 6.06
C SER A 25 -6.16 12.65 6.98
N GLU A 26 -5.37 13.24 7.87
CA GLU A 26 -5.79 14.35 8.75
C GLU A 26 -6.03 15.66 7.98
N ILE A 27 -5.45 15.78 6.78
CA ILE A 27 -5.57 16.98 5.92
C ILE A 27 -6.80 16.84 5.01
N LYS A 28 -7.07 15.62 4.55
CA LYS A 28 -8.20 15.29 3.68
C LYS A 28 -8.96 14.12 4.26
N ASN A 29 -9.91 14.41 5.14
CA ASN A 29 -10.68 13.41 5.89
C ASN A 29 -11.49 12.43 5.02
N ASN A 30 -11.55 12.64 3.69
CA ASN A 30 -12.16 11.72 2.75
C ASN A 30 -11.17 10.75 2.08
N LEU A 31 -9.89 10.77 2.45
CA LEU A 31 -8.84 9.94 1.88
C LEU A 31 -8.14 9.12 2.95
N GLY A 32 -7.68 7.94 2.56
CA GLY A 32 -6.84 7.11 3.39
C GLY A 32 -6.02 6.10 2.60
N ILE A 33 -5.29 5.27 3.33
CA ILE A 33 -4.51 4.14 2.84
C ILE A 33 -4.92 2.92 3.66
N LEU A 34 -5.13 1.80 2.98
CA LEU A 34 -5.32 0.47 3.57
C LEU A 34 -4.15 -0.41 3.10
N GLY A 35 -3.46 -1.04 4.04
CA GLY A 35 -2.42 -2.04 3.76
C GLY A 35 -2.94 -3.44 4.04
N LEU A 36 -2.96 -4.28 3.01
CA LEU A 36 -3.31 -5.69 3.12
C LEU A 36 -2.07 -6.54 2.85
N SER A 37 -1.72 -7.46 3.74
CA SER A 37 -0.64 -8.41 3.52
C SER A 37 -1.17 -9.76 3.07
N GLU A 38 -0.39 -10.48 2.28
CA GLU A 38 -0.59 -11.90 2.02
C GLU A 38 0.74 -12.64 2.12
N GLN A 39 0.69 -13.88 2.57
CA GLN A 39 1.84 -14.78 2.59
C GLN A 39 1.67 -15.82 1.48
N THR A 40 2.57 -15.76 0.50
CA THR A 40 2.71 -16.77 -0.55
C THR A 40 4.08 -17.43 -0.40
N ASP A 41 4.94 -17.38 -1.43
CA ASP A 41 6.37 -17.72 -1.32
C ASP A 41 7.19 -16.59 -0.69
N ALA A 42 6.61 -15.39 -0.61
CA ALA A 42 7.15 -14.19 0.03
C ALA A 42 6.04 -13.43 0.76
N TYR A 43 6.43 -12.41 1.53
CA TYR A 43 5.49 -11.51 2.19
C TYR A 43 5.18 -10.35 1.25
N VAL A 44 3.93 -10.23 0.83
CA VAL A 44 3.51 -9.17 -0.09
C VAL A 44 2.57 -8.21 0.64
N LEU A 45 2.88 -6.93 0.61
CA LEU A 45 2.05 -5.86 1.14
C LEU A 45 1.42 -5.08 -0.02
N HIS A 46 0.10 -5.10 -0.11
CA HIS A 46 -0.69 -4.34 -1.07
C HIS A 46 -1.20 -3.07 -0.40
N LEU A 47 -0.85 -1.90 -0.95
CA LEU A 47 -1.37 -0.62 -0.50
C LEU A 47 -2.54 -0.19 -1.39
N TYR A 48 -3.68 0.09 -0.79
CA TYR A 48 -4.87 0.60 -1.45
C TYR A 48 -5.16 2.01 -0.99
N ARG A 49 -5.59 2.85 -1.92
CA ARG A 49 -6.20 4.14 -1.62
C ARG A 49 -7.63 3.92 -1.15
N LEU A 50 -7.93 4.45 0.03
CA LEU A 50 -9.29 4.55 0.54
C LEU A 50 -9.91 5.89 0.13
N PHE A 51 -11.21 5.86 -0.15
CA PHE A 51 -12.03 7.05 -0.34
C PHE A 51 -13.29 6.95 0.50
N TYR A 52 -13.69 8.05 1.14
CA TYR A 52 -14.92 8.12 1.92
C TYR A 52 -16.12 8.30 0.98
N ASN A 53 -17.04 7.35 1.00
CA ASN A 53 -18.29 7.39 0.27
C ASN A 53 -19.39 7.95 1.19
N GLU A 54 -19.84 9.17 0.90
CA GLU A 54 -20.86 9.86 1.70
C GLU A 54 -22.22 9.16 1.69
N SER A 55 -22.54 8.40 0.62
CA SER A 55 -23.86 7.76 0.47
C SER A 55 -24.06 6.58 1.41
N ASN A 56 -23.01 5.84 1.71
CA ASN A 56 -23.05 4.71 2.64
C ASN A 56 -22.27 4.96 3.94
N GLN A 57 -21.66 6.14 4.08
CA GLN A 57 -20.87 6.59 5.23
C GLN A 57 -19.70 5.65 5.56
N LYS A 58 -19.04 5.11 4.52
CA LYS A 58 -17.91 4.17 4.66
C LYS A 58 -16.71 4.58 3.83
N PHE A 59 -15.52 4.19 4.29
CA PHE A 59 -14.33 4.18 3.45
C PHE A 59 -14.28 2.91 2.62
N GLU A 60 -13.98 3.07 1.34
CA GLU A 60 -13.89 1.96 0.39
C GLU A 60 -12.53 1.99 -0.32
N PRO A 61 -11.88 0.84 -0.53
CA PRO A 61 -10.70 0.75 -1.37
C PRO A 61 -11.09 0.98 -2.82
N ILE A 62 -10.59 2.06 -3.42
CA ILE A 62 -10.95 2.45 -4.80
C ILE A 62 -9.86 2.08 -5.82
N GLN A 63 -8.61 1.96 -5.38
CA GLN A 63 -7.47 1.73 -6.27
C GLN A 63 -6.30 1.15 -5.49
N GLN A 64 -5.62 0.15 -6.06
CA GLN A 64 -4.31 -0.29 -5.57
C GLN A 64 -3.25 0.72 -6.00
N LEU A 65 -2.49 1.24 -5.03
CA LEU A 65 -1.39 2.16 -5.26
C LEU A 65 -0.14 1.41 -5.71
N GLU A 66 0.26 0.39 -4.94
CA GLU A 66 1.46 -0.40 -5.19
C GLU A 66 1.43 -1.71 -4.41
N ALA A 67 2.22 -2.71 -4.84
CA ALA A 67 2.51 -3.91 -4.06
C ALA A 67 4.01 -4.04 -3.80
N PHE A 68 4.38 -4.30 -2.55
CA PHE A 68 5.76 -4.47 -2.12
C PHE A 68 6.01 -5.91 -1.67
N GLN A 69 7.12 -6.49 -2.10
CA GLN A 69 7.52 -7.84 -1.73
C GLN A 69 8.70 -7.80 -0.75
N PHE A 70 8.62 -8.61 0.30
CA PHE A 70 9.63 -8.72 1.36
C PHE A 70 10.01 -10.19 1.58
N GLN A 71 11.24 -10.42 2.02
CA GLN A 71 11.73 -11.77 2.29
C GLN A 71 11.28 -12.26 3.67
N THR A 72 11.12 -11.35 4.62
CA THR A 72 10.73 -11.67 5.99
C THR A 72 9.57 -10.79 6.46
N PRO A 73 8.75 -11.26 7.42
CA PRO A 73 7.66 -10.44 7.95
C PRO A 73 8.20 -9.22 8.72
N SER A 74 9.38 -9.35 9.34
CA SER A 74 10.02 -8.24 10.06
C SER A 74 10.41 -7.09 9.13
N GLU A 75 10.88 -7.38 7.91
CA GLU A 75 11.16 -6.33 6.91
C GLU A 75 9.89 -5.59 6.49
N MET A 76 8.80 -6.34 6.28
CA MET A 76 7.50 -5.76 5.94
C MET A 76 6.99 -4.85 7.06
N HIS A 77 7.02 -5.31 8.32
CA HIS A 77 6.59 -4.50 9.46
C HIS A 77 7.47 -3.26 9.66
N GLN A 78 8.79 -3.39 9.48
CA GLN A 78 9.67 -2.21 9.50
C GLN A 78 9.34 -1.21 8.39
N PHE A 79 9.01 -1.67 7.18
CA PHE A 79 8.57 -0.79 6.11
C PHE A 79 7.27 -0.07 6.48
N ILE A 80 6.32 -0.81 7.05
CA ILE A 80 5.03 -0.29 7.51
C ILE A 80 5.20 0.80 8.58
N ASP A 81 6.03 0.56 9.58
CA ASP A 81 6.29 1.52 10.66
C ASP A 81 6.93 2.81 10.13
N ASN A 82 7.66 2.72 9.02
CA ASN A 82 8.31 3.86 8.38
C ASN A 82 7.43 4.58 7.35
N LEU A 83 6.33 3.99 6.86
CA LEU A 83 5.46 4.59 5.84
C LEU A 83 5.03 6.03 6.16
N PRO A 84 4.59 6.38 7.39
CA PRO A 84 4.23 7.76 7.74
C PRO A 84 5.39 8.74 7.67
N ASN A 85 6.63 8.24 7.78
CA ASN A 85 7.86 9.03 7.76
C ASN A 85 8.49 9.13 6.36
N ILE A 86 7.99 8.38 5.38
CA ILE A 86 8.45 8.46 3.99
C ILE A 86 7.99 9.79 3.40
N SER A 87 8.92 10.53 2.79
CA SER A 87 8.57 11.80 2.16
C SER A 87 7.62 11.59 0.97
N ALA A 88 6.77 12.57 0.69
CA ALA A 88 5.86 12.47 -0.47
C ALA A 88 6.61 12.23 -1.79
N LEU A 89 7.83 12.77 -1.93
CA LEU A 89 8.68 12.53 -3.11
C LEU A 89 9.18 11.10 -3.16
N ASP A 90 9.68 10.55 -2.05
CA ASP A 90 10.15 9.16 -2.00
C ASP A 90 9.00 8.21 -2.28
N MET A 91 7.80 8.48 -1.76
CA MET A 91 6.61 7.69 -2.04
C MET A 91 6.25 7.70 -3.53
N ILE A 92 6.33 8.85 -4.20
CA ILE A 92 6.11 8.95 -5.66
C ILE A 92 7.14 8.11 -6.42
N LEU A 93 8.41 8.14 -5.99
CA LEU A 93 9.48 7.33 -6.61
C LEU A 93 9.26 5.83 -6.38
N LEU A 94 8.76 5.44 -5.20
CA LEU A 94 8.44 4.05 -4.86
C LEU A 94 7.26 3.51 -5.66
N MET A 95 6.21 4.31 -5.87
CA MET A 95 5.01 3.95 -6.65
C MET A 95 5.22 4.04 -8.18
N ASN A 96 6.33 4.63 -8.61
CA ASN A 96 6.65 4.76 -10.02
C ASN A 96 8.12 4.42 -10.24
N PRO A 97 8.51 3.14 -10.03
CA PRO A 97 9.88 2.70 -10.23
C PRO A 97 10.18 2.76 -11.73
N THR A 98 10.60 3.92 -12.22
CA THR A 98 11.16 4.02 -13.57
C THR A 98 12.36 3.07 -13.60
N THR A 99 12.24 2.01 -14.39
CA THR A 99 13.34 1.09 -14.62
C THR A 99 14.47 1.94 -15.18
N PRO A 100 15.67 1.99 -14.55
CA PRO A 100 16.77 2.72 -15.16
C PRO A 100 16.96 2.18 -16.59
N PRO A 101 17.18 3.05 -17.59
CA PRO A 101 17.34 2.60 -18.96
C PRO A 101 18.41 1.50 -18.98
N ARG A 102 18.05 0.32 -19.50
CA ARG A 102 19.01 -0.76 -19.74
C ARG A 102 20.19 -0.14 -20.46
N LYS A 103 21.39 -0.20 -19.86
CA LYS A 103 22.63 0.26 -20.52
C LYS A 103 22.61 -0.30 -21.95
N PRO A 104 22.66 0.54 -23.00
CA PRO A 104 22.74 0.01 -24.36
C PRO A 104 23.98 -0.87 -24.41
N PHE A 105 23.81 -2.07 -24.96
CA PHE A 105 24.88 -3.04 -25.20
C PHE A 105 26.14 -2.30 -25.65
N SER A 106 27.19 -2.36 -24.82
CA SER A 106 28.53 -2.04 -25.28
C SER A 106 28.86 -3.03 -26.38
N PHE A 107 28.85 -2.56 -27.63
CA PHE A 107 29.45 -3.30 -28.73
C PHE A 107 30.89 -3.62 -28.30
N LEU A 108 31.18 -4.91 -28.17
CA LEU A 108 32.55 -5.42 -28.14
C LEU A 108 33.26 -4.85 -29.37
N MET A 109 34.29 -4.04 -29.12
CA MET A 109 35.32 -3.69 -30.09
C MET A 109 36.59 -4.41 -29.69
#